data_AF-D1C7E3-F1
#
_entry.id   AF-D1C7E3-F1
#
_cell.length_a   1.000
_cell.length_b   1.000
_cell.length_c   1.000
_cell.angle_alpha   90.00
_cell.angle_beta   90.00
_cell.angle_gamma   90.00
#
_symmetry.space_group_name_H-M   'P 1'
#
loop_
_entity.id
_entity.type
_entity.pdbx_description
1 polymer ?
#
loop_
_entity_poly.entity_id
_entity_poly.type
_entity_poly.pdbx_seq_one_letter_code
_entity_poly.pdbx_strand_id
1 'polypeptide(L)'
;MSWWPFQRREEPAAAEGSGTPSAEPGQPYIRDAERRSLRRLLQRKSNLEYDLARAELAFQPENPWTERIEQLDAAIAQAEQDLAALRPTPREVARRQLPATPIEVVEVRTSGPAAVTLRAGDATLHYQEEVDWAERGHQVALPQLTRASGDVESLVPADLPADERDALVTHLRQGFSIVAEEALERADAGDPPPTYTLADLTRPCPDCGGWQDPKGRCPACVELERRRQEVHAGLERLRAERDDQRQDMARYRDRLPIIRRQLAETEADIAKLQAKGVEPDTR
;
A
#
# COMPACT_ATOMS: atom_id res chain seq x y z
N MET A 1 -23.24 30.76 33.23
CA MET A 1 -24.41 31.66 33.33
C MET A 1 -25.52 31.11 32.44
N SER A 2 -26.52 30.48 33.01
CA SER A 2 -27.88 30.47 32.46
C SER A 2 -28.82 30.37 33.65
N TRP A 3 -29.64 31.40 33.78
CA TRP A 3 -30.55 31.66 34.88
C TRP A 3 -31.97 31.28 34.44
N TRP A 4 -32.63 30.48 35.29
CA TRP A 4 -34.05 30.57 35.69
C TRP A 4 -35.16 30.10 34.71
N PRO A 5 -36.39 29.79 35.19
CA PRO A 5 -36.83 29.55 36.58
C PRO A 5 -37.74 28.31 36.79
N PHE A 6 -37.85 27.99 38.07
CA PHE A 6 -38.95 27.31 38.76
C PHE A 6 -40.34 27.86 38.36
N GLN A 7 -41.31 26.98 38.08
CA GLN A 7 -42.74 27.30 38.21
C GLN A 7 -43.38 26.33 39.21
N ARG A 8 -44.03 26.93 40.22
CA ARG A 8 -44.89 26.29 41.23
C ARG A 8 -46.35 26.38 40.78
N ARG A 9 -47.18 25.54 41.42
CA ARG A 9 -48.66 25.45 41.46
C ARG A 9 -49.29 24.63 40.32
N GLU A 10 -50.27 23.76 40.57
CA GLU A 10 -51.29 23.71 41.62
C GLU A 10 -51.58 22.25 42.07
N GLU A 11 -51.76 22.06 43.39
CA GLU A 11 -52.50 20.92 43.94
C GLU A 11 -54.01 21.17 43.76
N PRO A 12 -54.78 20.17 43.30
CA PRO A 12 -56.19 20.08 43.66
C PRO A 12 -56.40 19.04 44.76
N ALA A 13 -57.18 19.51 45.74
CA ALA A 13 -57.88 18.86 46.83
C ALA A 13 -57.99 17.33 46.85
N ALA A 14 -57.79 16.79 48.06
CA ALA A 14 -58.19 15.46 48.48
C ALA A 14 -59.68 15.20 48.22
N ALA A 15 -59.97 14.05 47.61
CA ALA A 15 -61.23 13.36 47.75
C ALA A 15 -60.95 12.01 48.42
N GLU A 16 -61.32 11.91 49.70
CA GLU A 16 -61.42 10.64 50.40
C GLU A 16 -62.54 9.81 49.76
N GLY A 17 -62.20 8.61 49.32
CA GLY A 17 -63.12 7.61 48.80
C GLY A 17 -62.58 6.22 49.10
N SER A 18 -62.97 5.67 50.25
CA SER A 18 -62.75 4.29 50.63
C SER A 18 -63.42 3.33 49.64
N GLY A 19 -62.68 2.36 49.08
CA GLY A 19 -63.28 1.23 48.37
C GLY A 19 -62.31 0.35 47.58
N THR A 20 -61.90 -0.78 48.18
CA THR A 20 -61.47 -2.07 47.55
C THR A 20 -60.25 -2.09 46.60
N PRO A 21 -59.36 -3.11 46.69
CA PRO A 21 -58.20 -3.23 45.80
C PRO A 21 -58.67 -3.73 44.43
N SER A 22 -58.92 -2.80 43.51
CA SER A 22 -59.23 -3.12 42.11
C SER A 22 -57.95 -2.96 41.29
N ALA A 23 -57.54 -4.02 40.60
CA ALA A 23 -56.42 -4.00 39.68
C ALA A 23 -56.67 -2.94 38.58
N GLU A 24 -55.91 -1.84 38.61
CA GLU A 24 -55.99 -0.81 37.58
C GLU A 24 -55.54 -1.37 36.21
N PRO A 25 -56.33 -1.19 35.15
CA PRO A 25 -55.89 -1.50 33.80
C PRO A 25 -54.83 -0.46 33.39
N GLY A 26 -53.55 -0.87 33.43
CA GLY A 26 -52.43 -0.03 33.02
C GLY A 26 -52.67 0.60 31.65
N GLN A 27 -52.49 1.91 31.56
CA GLN A 27 -52.71 2.69 30.35
C GLN A 27 -51.94 2.08 29.14
N PRO A 28 -52.58 1.88 27.98
CA PRO A 28 -52.00 1.14 26.85
C PRO A 28 -50.64 1.69 26.38
N TYR A 29 -50.46 3.02 26.42
CA TYR A 29 -49.20 3.68 26.05
C TYR A 29 -48.00 3.27 26.93
N ILE A 30 -48.21 3.06 28.24
CA ILE A 30 -47.16 2.64 29.18
C ILE A 30 -46.75 1.20 28.88
N ARG A 31 -47.73 0.32 28.62
CA ARG A 31 -47.47 -1.08 28.24
C ARG A 31 -46.73 -1.18 26.90
N ASP A 32 -47.06 -0.35 25.92
CA ASP A 32 -46.34 -0.32 24.63
C ASP A 32 -44.90 0.18 24.79
N ALA A 33 -44.66 1.16 25.66
CA ALA A 33 -43.32 1.65 25.96
C ALA A 33 -42.46 0.59 26.67
N GLU A 34 -43.03 -0.15 27.62
CA GLU A 34 -42.37 -1.28 28.30
C GLU A 34 -42.03 -2.41 27.32
N ARG A 35 -42.94 -2.75 26.39
CA ARG A 35 -42.69 -3.75 25.33
C ARG A 35 -41.54 -3.34 24.40
N ARG A 36 -41.49 -2.08 23.97
CA ARG A 36 -40.37 -1.55 23.17
C ARG A 36 -39.06 -1.61 23.95
N SER A 37 -39.09 -1.34 25.25
CA SER A 37 -37.91 -1.43 26.12
C SER A 37 -37.41 -2.87 26.24
N LEU A 38 -38.32 -3.82 26.49
CA LEU A 38 -38.01 -5.25 26.55
C LEU A 38 -37.36 -5.73 25.23
N ARG A 39 -37.90 -5.33 24.07
CA ARG A 39 -37.32 -5.68 22.77
C ARG A 39 -35.88 -5.18 22.62
N ARG A 40 -35.59 -3.94 23.01
CA ARG A 40 -34.22 -3.40 22.98
C ARG A 40 -33.28 -4.16 23.91
N LEU A 41 -33.74 -4.52 25.11
CA LEU A 41 -32.96 -5.30 26.05
C LEU A 41 -32.66 -6.72 25.54
N LEU A 42 -33.64 -7.37 24.91
CA LEU A 42 -33.44 -8.69 24.28
C LEU A 42 -32.43 -8.62 23.13
N GLN A 43 -32.51 -7.60 22.27
CA GLN A 43 -31.51 -7.38 21.23
C GLN A 43 -30.11 -7.13 21.83
N ARG A 44 -30.04 -6.29 22.87
CA ARG A 44 -28.79 -6.02 23.58
C ARG A 44 -28.21 -7.29 24.21
N LYS A 45 -29.04 -8.12 24.83
CA LYS A 45 -28.64 -9.41 25.37
C LYS A 45 -28.03 -10.30 24.28
N SER A 46 -28.69 -10.45 23.14
CA SER A 46 -28.15 -11.25 22.03
C SER A 46 -26.80 -10.73 21.53
N ASN A 47 -26.63 -9.41 21.41
CA ASN A 47 -25.36 -8.83 21.00
C ASN A 47 -24.26 -9.09 22.06
N LEU A 48 -24.59 -8.99 23.35
CA LEU A 48 -23.66 -9.27 24.45
C LEU A 48 -23.28 -10.76 24.53
N GLU A 49 -24.21 -11.67 24.25
CA GLU A 49 -23.93 -13.11 24.16
C GLU A 49 -22.98 -13.43 23.00
N TYR A 50 -23.17 -12.78 21.86
CA TYR A 50 -22.24 -12.88 20.72
C TYR A 50 -20.84 -12.36 21.08
N ASP A 51 -20.76 -11.17 21.68
CA ASP A 51 -19.50 -10.57 22.12
C ASP A 51 -18.82 -11.43 23.20
N LEU A 52 -19.59 -12.04 24.10
CA LEU A 52 -19.10 -12.95 25.13
C LEU A 52 -18.45 -14.19 24.49
N ALA A 53 -19.13 -14.82 23.54
CA ALA A 53 -18.61 -15.98 22.83
C ALA A 53 -17.29 -15.65 22.09
N ARG A 54 -17.21 -14.47 21.45
CA ARG A 54 -15.98 -13.99 20.80
C ARG A 54 -14.85 -13.74 21.80
N ALA A 55 -15.17 -13.13 22.94
CA ALA A 55 -14.20 -12.87 23.99
C ALA A 55 -13.67 -14.16 24.64
N GLU A 56 -14.53 -15.16 24.85
CA GLU A 56 -14.14 -16.46 25.37
C GLU A 56 -13.30 -17.26 24.37
N LEU A 57 -13.65 -17.19 23.07
CA LEU A 57 -12.85 -17.78 22.00
C LEU A 57 -11.42 -17.22 21.98
N ALA A 58 -11.25 -15.91 22.23
CA ALA A 58 -9.93 -15.30 22.28
C ALA A 58 -9.04 -15.85 23.41
N PHE A 59 -9.60 -16.46 24.47
CA PHE A 59 -8.82 -17.13 25.53
C PHE A 59 -8.45 -18.58 25.21
N GLN A 60 -9.05 -19.18 24.17
CA GLN A 60 -8.69 -20.53 23.77
C GLN A 60 -7.26 -20.54 23.19
N PRO A 61 -6.48 -21.60 23.42
CA PRO A 61 -5.11 -21.70 22.90
C PRO A 61 -5.09 -21.74 21.36
N GLU A 62 -6.05 -22.45 20.76
CA GLU A 62 -6.28 -22.51 19.33
C GLU A 62 -7.54 -21.70 19.01
N ASN A 63 -7.39 -20.61 18.27
CA ASN A 63 -8.48 -19.75 17.85
C ASN A 63 -8.13 -19.04 16.53
N PRO A 64 -9.08 -18.34 15.88
CA PRO A 64 -8.82 -17.71 14.58
C PRO A 64 -7.69 -16.66 14.59
N TRP A 65 -7.49 -15.95 15.71
CA TRP A 65 -6.39 -14.98 15.82
C TRP A 65 -5.03 -15.69 15.92
N THR A 66 -4.93 -16.76 16.71
CA THR A 66 -3.66 -17.51 16.85
C THR A 66 -3.29 -18.20 15.55
N GLU A 67 -4.25 -18.81 14.86
CA GLU A 67 -4.04 -19.38 13.51
C GLU A 67 -3.55 -18.32 12.52
N ARG A 68 -4.17 -17.14 12.52
CA ARG A 68 -3.74 -16.04 11.63
C ARG A 68 -2.35 -15.52 12.00
N ILE A 69 -2.04 -15.38 13.28
CA ILE A 69 -0.72 -14.96 13.76
C ILE A 69 0.34 -15.97 13.32
N GLU A 70 0.09 -17.27 13.44
CA GLU A 70 1.02 -18.31 12.99
C GLU A 70 1.28 -18.25 11.47
N GLN A 71 0.23 -18.05 10.68
CA GLN A 71 0.37 -17.84 9.23
C GLN A 71 1.23 -16.60 8.91
N LEU A 72 1.02 -15.51 9.64
CA LEU A 72 1.78 -14.27 9.46
C LEU A 72 3.23 -14.43 9.92
N ASP A 73 3.49 -15.11 11.03
CA ASP A 73 4.85 -15.39 11.50
C ASP A 73 5.61 -16.29 10.50
N ALA A 74 4.94 -17.28 9.90
CA ALA A 74 5.51 -18.10 8.83
C ALA A 74 5.82 -17.27 7.56
N ALA A 75 4.92 -16.37 7.16
CA ALA A 75 5.13 -15.48 6.03
C ALA A 75 6.27 -14.48 6.26
N ILE A 76 6.38 -13.94 7.49
CA ILE A 76 7.50 -13.08 7.90
C ILE A 76 8.82 -13.85 7.80
N ALA A 77 8.88 -15.07 8.35
CA ALA A 77 10.08 -15.89 8.30
C ALA A 77 10.51 -16.19 6.85
N GLN A 78 9.56 -16.48 5.95
CA GLN A 78 9.86 -16.69 4.54
C GLN A 78 10.40 -15.40 3.88
N ALA A 79 9.75 -14.26 4.10
CA ALA A 79 10.19 -12.99 3.52
C ALA A 79 11.57 -12.54 4.06
N GLU A 80 11.91 -12.85 5.31
CA GLU A 80 13.25 -12.63 5.87
C GLU A 80 14.31 -13.51 5.18
N GLN A 81 13.98 -14.77 4.86
CA GLN A 81 14.85 -15.65 4.09
C GLN A 81 15.04 -15.14 2.66
N ASP A 82 13.96 -14.70 2.01
CA ASP A 82 14.01 -14.14 0.66
C ASP A 82 14.91 -12.89 0.63
N LEU A 83 14.76 -11.99 1.61
CA LEU A 83 15.61 -10.81 1.74
C LEU A 83 17.08 -11.18 1.94
N ALA A 84 17.37 -12.19 2.78
CA ALA A 84 18.72 -12.67 3.01
C ALA A 84 19.35 -13.32 1.76
N ALA A 85 18.52 -13.93 0.90
CA ALA A 85 18.91 -14.54 -0.37
C ALA A 85 19.12 -13.51 -1.50
N LEU A 86 18.47 -12.34 -1.43
CA LEU A 86 18.68 -11.23 -2.37
C LEU A 86 20.06 -10.58 -2.16
N ARG A 87 21.10 -11.24 -2.66
CA ARG A 87 22.48 -10.73 -2.69
C ARG A 87 22.91 -10.49 -4.14
N PRO A 88 23.81 -9.52 -4.40
CA PRO A 88 24.42 -9.43 -5.72
C PRO A 88 25.14 -10.75 -5.98
N THR A 89 24.85 -11.38 -7.11
CA THR A 89 25.58 -12.54 -7.60
C THR A 89 26.66 -12.02 -8.53
N PRO A 90 27.94 -11.93 -8.10
CA PRO A 90 29.00 -11.47 -8.97
C PRO A 90 29.14 -12.44 -10.12
N ARG A 91 29.30 -11.91 -11.34
CA ARG A 91 29.68 -12.76 -12.47
C ARG A 91 31.11 -13.26 -12.27
N GLU A 92 31.35 -14.51 -12.64
CA GLU A 92 32.69 -15.10 -12.63
C GLU A 92 33.64 -14.35 -13.58
N VAL A 93 33.10 -13.90 -14.72
CA VAL A 93 33.81 -13.08 -15.70
C VAL A 93 33.08 -11.75 -15.83
N ALA A 94 33.78 -10.66 -15.55
CA ALA A 94 33.26 -9.31 -15.74
C ALA A 94 32.92 -9.09 -17.21
N ARG A 95 31.82 -8.36 -17.46
CA ARG A 95 31.45 -8.02 -18.83
C ARG A 95 32.57 -7.26 -19.54
N ARG A 96 32.75 -7.54 -20.83
CA ARG A 96 33.74 -6.87 -21.67
C ARG A 96 33.46 -5.37 -21.74
N GLN A 97 34.49 -4.57 -21.51
CA GLN A 97 34.49 -3.14 -21.79
C GLN A 97 34.91 -2.91 -23.24
N LEU A 98 34.20 -2.02 -23.93
CA LEU A 98 34.52 -1.63 -25.31
C LEU A 98 35.69 -0.62 -25.34
N PRO A 99 36.37 -0.47 -26.49
CA PRO A 99 37.35 0.58 -26.68
C PRO A 99 36.78 1.98 -26.45
N ALA A 100 37.64 2.93 -26.10
CA ALA A 100 37.26 4.32 -25.82
C ALA A 100 36.97 5.14 -27.11
N THR A 101 36.11 4.62 -27.98
CA THR A 101 35.63 5.32 -29.17
C THR A 101 34.74 6.48 -28.73
N PRO A 102 35.03 7.73 -29.14
CA PRO A 102 34.21 8.89 -28.78
C PRO A 102 32.76 8.77 -29.25
N ILE A 103 31.84 9.27 -28.44
CA ILE A 103 30.43 9.49 -28.81
C ILE A 103 30.26 10.98 -29.06
N GLU A 104 30.01 11.34 -30.31
CA GLU A 104 29.88 12.71 -30.77
C GLU A 104 28.40 13.09 -30.86
N VAL A 105 28.07 14.26 -30.32
CA VAL A 105 26.78 14.90 -30.55
C VAL A 105 26.87 15.69 -31.85
N VAL A 106 26.28 15.16 -32.92
CA VAL A 106 26.36 15.74 -34.27
C VAL A 106 25.37 16.88 -34.45
N GLU A 107 24.16 16.71 -33.92
CA GLU A 107 23.07 17.69 -34.03
C GLU A 107 22.20 17.61 -32.78
N VAL A 108 21.78 18.78 -32.29
CA VAL A 108 20.73 18.92 -31.28
C VAL A 108 19.76 20.00 -31.72
N ARG A 109 18.48 19.67 -31.75
CA ARG A 109 17.38 20.58 -31.97
C ARG A 109 16.49 20.57 -30.73
N THR A 110 16.44 21.70 -30.03
CA THR A 110 15.64 21.87 -28.81
C THR A 110 14.20 22.32 -29.11
N SER A 111 13.99 22.97 -30.26
CA SER A 111 12.65 23.39 -30.70
C SER A 111 11.83 22.21 -31.25
N GLY A 112 10.57 22.10 -30.81
CA GLY A 112 9.66 21.01 -31.16
C GLY A 112 9.48 20.78 -32.68
N PRO A 113 9.53 19.52 -33.17
CA PRO A 113 9.89 18.34 -32.41
C PRO A 113 11.40 18.30 -32.12
N ALA A 114 11.74 18.11 -30.83
CA ALA A 114 13.12 18.00 -30.40
C ALA A 114 13.80 16.80 -31.07
N ALA A 115 15.09 16.91 -31.36
CA ALA A 115 15.85 15.83 -31.98
C ALA A 115 17.32 15.87 -31.60
N VAL A 116 17.94 14.70 -31.53
CA VAL A 116 19.37 14.53 -31.23
C VAL A 116 19.97 13.49 -32.17
N THR A 117 21.09 13.82 -32.78
CA THR A 117 21.89 12.87 -33.57
C THR A 117 23.19 12.57 -32.85
N LEU A 118 23.44 11.29 -32.58
CA LEU A 118 24.68 10.80 -31.98
C LEU A 118 25.46 9.96 -32.99
N ARG A 119 26.79 10.06 -32.94
CA ARG A 119 27.70 9.25 -33.76
C ARG A 119 28.77 8.60 -32.90
N ALA A 120 29.07 7.33 -33.14
CA ALA A 120 30.20 6.62 -32.55
C ALA A 120 30.77 5.64 -33.57
N GLY A 121 32.03 5.81 -33.97
CA GLY A 121 32.61 5.04 -35.08
C GLY A 121 31.74 5.16 -36.33
N ASP A 122 31.32 4.01 -36.88
CA ASP A 122 30.45 3.94 -38.07
C ASP A 122 28.95 3.97 -37.75
N ALA A 123 28.55 3.95 -36.47
CA ALA A 123 27.15 4.01 -36.08
C ALA A 123 26.69 5.47 -35.96
N THR A 124 25.55 5.77 -36.58
CA THR A 124 24.83 7.05 -36.41
C THR A 124 23.41 6.73 -35.94
N LEU A 125 23.00 7.35 -34.83
CA LEU A 125 21.72 7.12 -34.19
C LEU A 125 20.94 8.44 -34.13
N HIS A 126 19.69 8.40 -34.58
CA HIS A 126 18.80 9.55 -34.60
C HIS A 126 17.68 9.35 -33.59
N TYR A 127 17.57 10.29 -32.65
CA TYR A 127 16.53 10.36 -31.63
C TYR A 127 15.62 11.55 -31.92
N GLN A 128 14.32 11.36 -31.77
CA GLN A 128 13.33 12.40 -32.01
C GLN A 128 12.24 12.32 -30.94
N GLU A 129 11.71 13.47 -30.56
CA GLU A 129 10.54 13.58 -29.71
C GLU A 129 9.34 12.87 -30.36
N GLU A 130 8.73 11.96 -29.61
CA GLU A 130 7.49 11.33 -30.02
C GLU A 130 6.33 12.32 -29.86
N VAL A 131 5.78 12.79 -30.99
CA VAL A 131 4.65 13.72 -30.99
C VAL A 131 3.36 12.92 -30.93
N ASP A 132 2.80 12.74 -29.74
CA ASP A 132 1.46 12.19 -29.59
C ASP A 132 0.41 13.24 -29.98
N TRP A 133 -0.28 12.98 -31.09
CA TRP A 133 -1.32 13.86 -31.62
C TRP A 133 -2.58 13.89 -30.73
N ALA A 134 -2.70 13.01 -29.73
CA ALA A 134 -3.88 12.89 -28.87
C ALA A 134 -3.88 13.78 -27.60
N GLU A 135 -2.72 14.27 -27.13
CA GLU A 135 -2.62 14.90 -25.80
C GLU A 135 -2.40 16.43 -25.79
N ARG A 136 -3.06 17.19 -26.67
CA ARG A 136 -3.08 18.67 -26.54
C ARG A 136 -4.10 19.13 -25.50
N GLY A 137 -3.76 18.85 -24.24
CA GLY A 137 -4.50 19.25 -23.04
C GLY A 137 -3.57 19.69 -21.89
N HIS A 138 -2.76 20.73 -22.11
CA HIS A 138 -2.20 21.60 -21.05
C HIS A 138 -1.14 21.03 -20.08
N GLN A 139 -0.46 19.91 -20.39
CA GLN A 139 0.76 19.55 -19.67
C GLN A 139 1.98 19.71 -20.58
N VAL A 140 2.85 20.65 -20.22
CA VAL A 140 4.22 20.72 -20.73
C VAL A 140 4.98 19.57 -20.09
N ALA A 141 4.86 18.37 -20.68
CA ALA A 141 5.76 17.27 -20.36
C ALA A 141 7.13 17.56 -20.99
N LEU A 142 8.19 17.08 -20.34
CA LEU A 142 9.52 17.07 -20.97
C LEU A 142 9.46 16.23 -22.25
N PRO A 143 10.08 16.67 -23.36
CA PRO A 143 10.11 15.93 -24.61
C PRO A 143 10.73 14.54 -24.38
N GLN A 144 9.95 13.48 -24.60
CA GLN A 144 10.46 12.11 -24.52
C GLN A 144 11.05 11.73 -25.88
N LEU A 145 12.37 11.55 -25.92
CA LEU A 145 13.09 11.14 -27.12
C LEU A 145 12.94 9.62 -27.32
N THR A 146 12.55 9.21 -28.52
CA THR A 146 12.62 7.81 -28.96
C THR A 146 13.59 7.67 -30.13
N ARG A 147 14.20 6.49 -30.28
CA ARG A 147 15.11 6.23 -31.40
C ARG A 147 14.30 6.12 -32.69
N ALA A 148 14.44 7.12 -33.57
CA ALA A 148 13.78 7.16 -34.86
C ALA A 148 14.49 6.29 -35.91
N SER A 149 15.83 6.25 -35.89
CA SER A 149 16.62 5.41 -36.81
C SER A 149 18.07 5.21 -36.33
N GLY A 150 18.79 4.34 -37.04
CA GLY A 150 20.14 3.90 -36.68
C GLY A 150 20.13 2.71 -35.71
N ASP A 151 21.29 2.05 -35.58
CA ASP A 151 21.47 0.93 -34.67
C ASP A 151 22.91 0.84 -34.14
N VAL A 152 23.05 0.15 -33.00
CA VAL A 152 24.32 -0.05 -32.30
C VAL A 152 24.98 -1.40 -32.63
N GLU A 153 24.33 -2.25 -33.42
CA GLU A 153 24.82 -3.61 -33.71
C GLU A 153 26.21 -3.62 -34.35
N SER A 154 26.53 -2.63 -35.18
CA SER A 154 27.85 -2.48 -35.80
C SER A 154 28.96 -2.16 -34.78
N LEU A 155 28.61 -1.70 -33.58
CA LEU A 155 29.55 -1.41 -32.49
C LEU A 155 29.86 -2.63 -31.62
N VAL A 156 29.10 -3.72 -31.78
CA VAL A 156 29.22 -4.92 -30.97
C VAL A 156 30.25 -5.88 -31.57
N PRO A 157 31.26 -6.32 -30.79
CA PRO A 157 32.25 -7.28 -31.28
C PRO A 157 31.61 -8.59 -31.74
N ALA A 158 31.97 -9.04 -32.95
CA ALA A 158 31.39 -10.24 -33.58
C ALA A 158 31.83 -11.56 -32.92
N ASP A 159 32.91 -11.54 -32.13
CA ASP A 159 33.48 -12.67 -31.41
C ASP A 159 32.73 -13.02 -30.11
N LEU A 160 31.78 -12.19 -29.69
CA LEU A 160 30.97 -12.43 -28.50
C LEU A 160 29.90 -13.52 -28.74
N PRO A 161 29.58 -14.34 -27.73
CA PRO A 161 28.43 -15.24 -27.73
C PRO A 161 27.12 -14.51 -28.04
N ALA A 162 26.16 -15.18 -28.69
CA ALA A 162 24.91 -14.54 -29.15
C ALA A 162 24.12 -13.88 -28.00
N ASP A 163 24.01 -14.54 -26.86
CA ASP A 163 23.32 -14.03 -25.66
C ASP A 163 24.02 -12.79 -25.07
N GLU A 164 25.35 -12.75 -25.12
CA GLU A 164 26.13 -11.59 -24.68
C GLU A 164 26.03 -10.44 -25.67
N ARG A 165 26.00 -10.73 -26.97
CA ARG A 165 25.77 -9.74 -28.02
C ARG A 165 24.41 -9.08 -27.85
N ASP A 166 23.34 -9.86 -27.72
CA ASP A 166 21.98 -9.33 -27.55
C ASP A 166 21.86 -8.48 -26.28
N ALA A 167 22.49 -8.91 -25.19
CA ALA A 167 22.55 -8.14 -23.95
C ALA A 167 23.32 -6.82 -24.14
N LEU A 168 24.45 -6.84 -24.86
CA LEU A 168 25.25 -5.64 -25.13
C LEU A 168 24.52 -4.67 -26.06
N VAL A 169 23.85 -5.16 -27.11
CA VAL A 169 23.02 -4.34 -28.00
C VAL A 169 21.94 -3.63 -27.21
N THR A 170 21.21 -4.36 -26.37
CA THR A 170 20.16 -3.79 -25.49
C THR A 170 20.75 -2.73 -24.57
N HIS A 171 21.88 -3.03 -23.93
CA HIS A 171 22.57 -2.11 -23.01
C HIS A 171 23.05 -0.83 -23.71
N LEU A 172 23.67 -0.95 -24.87
CA LEU A 172 24.13 0.19 -25.66
C LEU A 172 22.94 1.05 -26.12
N ARG A 173 21.85 0.44 -26.61
CA ARG A 173 20.64 1.18 -26.99
C ARG A 173 20.11 2.03 -25.82
N GLN A 174 20.08 1.48 -24.61
CA GLN A 174 19.69 2.23 -23.41
C GLN A 174 20.72 3.32 -23.06
N GLY A 175 22.01 3.03 -23.13
CA GLY A 175 23.08 3.99 -22.87
C GLY A 175 23.04 5.19 -23.82
N PHE A 176 22.86 4.96 -25.12
CA PHE A 176 22.73 6.04 -26.11
C PHE A 176 21.45 6.87 -25.92
N SER A 177 20.35 6.27 -25.46
CA SER A 177 19.14 7.04 -25.10
C SER A 177 19.43 8.03 -23.97
N ILE A 178 20.13 7.60 -22.92
CA ILE A 178 20.52 8.45 -21.79
C ILE A 178 21.43 9.60 -22.25
N VAL A 179 22.38 9.30 -23.15
CA VAL A 179 23.27 10.34 -23.73
C VAL A 179 22.47 11.34 -24.58
N ALA A 180 21.48 10.87 -25.35
CA ALA A 180 20.65 11.74 -26.17
C ALA A 180 19.78 12.68 -25.32
N GLU A 181 19.15 12.15 -24.27
CA GLU A 181 18.39 12.93 -23.30
C GLU A 181 19.29 13.97 -22.60
N GLU A 182 20.47 13.57 -22.11
CA GLU A 182 21.41 14.51 -21.49
C GLU A 182 21.90 15.59 -22.48
N ALA A 183 22.15 15.24 -23.74
CA ALA A 183 22.55 16.20 -24.76
C ALA A 183 21.44 17.23 -25.04
N LEU A 184 20.17 16.80 -25.04
CA LEU A 184 19.03 17.70 -25.17
C LEU A 184 18.89 18.62 -23.96
N GLU A 185 18.94 18.06 -22.74
CA GLU A 185 18.86 18.81 -21.48
C GLU A 185 19.96 19.89 -21.41
N ARG A 186 21.20 19.53 -21.75
CA ARG A 186 22.34 20.48 -21.73
C ARG A 186 22.20 21.55 -22.81
N ALA A 187 21.75 21.19 -24.00
CA ALA A 187 21.51 22.17 -25.07
C ALA A 187 20.41 23.17 -24.70
N ASP A 188 19.33 22.71 -24.04
CA ASP A 188 18.26 23.58 -23.54
C ASP A 188 18.76 24.54 -22.45
N ALA A 189 19.64 24.05 -21.56
CA ALA A 189 20.29 24.86 -20.54
C ALA A 189 21.40 25.79 -21.08
N GLY A 190 21.82 25.65 -22.33
CA GLY A 190 22.96 26.38 -22.92
C GLY A 190 24.33 25.87 -22.49
N ASP A 191 24.39 24.66 -21.94
CA ASP A 191 25.60 23.98 -21.51
C ASP A 191 26.33 23.27 -22.67
N PRO A 192 27.65 23.00 -22.54
CA PRO A 192 28.37 22.21 -23.53
C PRO A 192 27.83 20.77 -23.62
N PRO A 193 27.92 20.12 -24.80
CA PRO A 193 27.44 18.76 -24.98
C PRO A 193 28.18 17.77 -24.08
N PRO A 194 27.53 16.67 -23.67
CA PRO A 194 28.16 15.65 -22.86
C PRO A 194 29.32 15.00 -23.60
N THR A 195 30.36 14.62 -22.85
CA THR A 195 31.55 13.95 -23.40
C THR A 195 31.59 12.51 -22.87
N TYR A 196 31.26 11.54 -23.73
CA TYR A 196 31.28 10.12 -23.42
C TYR A 196 32.03 9.33 -24.47
N THR A 197 32.50 8.14 -24.09
CA THR A 197 33.06 7.13 -24.99
C THR A 197 32.30 5.80 -24.86
N LEU A 198 32.45 4.89 -25.81
CA LEU A 198 31.89 3.53 -25.68
C LEU A 198 32.44 2.78 -24.46
N ALA A 199 33.68 3.07 -24.05
CA ALA A 199 34.25 2.53 -22.82
C ALA A 199 33.51 3.01 -21.58
N ASP A 200 32.97 4.23 -21.57
CA ASP A 200 32.18 4.78 -20.48
C ASP A 200 30.80 4.13 -20.38
N LEU A 201 30.18 3.86 -21.54
CA LEU A 201 28.91 3.14 -21.63
C LEU A 201 29.03 1.66 -21.26
N THR A 202 30.23 1.10 -21.17
CA THR A 202 30.45 -0.34 -20.94
C THR A 202 31.37 -0.61 -19.75
N ARG A 203 31.47 0.33 -18.81
CA ARG A 203 32.21 0.11 -17.56
C ARG A 203 31.59 -1.05 -16.78
N PRO A 204 32.37 -2.05 -16.34
CA PRO A 204 31.87 -3.11 -15.49
C PRO A 204 31.58 -2.58 -14.09
N CYS A 205 30.44 -2.97 -13.53
CA CYS A 205 30.05 -2.71 -12.16
C CYS A 205 30.94 -3.51 -11.21
N PRO A 206 31.54 -2.87 -10.19
CA PRO A 206 32.42 -3.56 -9.25
C PRO A 206 31.69 -4.60 -8.38
N ASP A 207 30.37 -4.45 -8.18
CA ASP A 207 29.59 -5.30 -7.27
C ASP A 207 29.09 -6.58 -7.95
N CYS A 208 28.53 -6.46 -9.16
CA CYS A 208 27.91 -7.60 -9.86
C CYS A 208 28.60 -7.99 -11.17
N GLY A 209 29.53 -7.18 -11.69
CA GLY A 209 30.21 -7.43 -12.97
C GLY A 209 29.35 -7.18 -14.22
N GLY A 210 28.12 -6.67 -14.08
CA GLY A 210 27.29 -6.18 -15.19
C GLY A 210 27.77 -4.82 -15.73
N TRP A 211 27.15 -4.28 -16.77
CA TRP A 211 27.52 -2.94 -17.26
C TRP A 211 26.87 -1.81 -16.44
N GLN A 212 27.57 -0.70 -16.32
CA GLN A 212 27.05 0.56 -15.80
C GLN A 212 26.45 1.42 -16.92
N ASP A 213 25.45 2.23 -16.59
CA ASP A 213 24.94 3.30 -17.44
C ASP A 213 25.94 4.48 -17.50
N PRO A 214 25.78 5.45 -18.42
CA PRO A 214 26.66 6.61 -18.53
C PRO A 214 26.77 7.43 -17.23
N LYS A 215 25.75 7.36 -16.38
CA LYS A 215 25.68 8.05 -15.07
C LYS A 215 26.30 7.23 -13.94
N GLY A 216 26.95 6.10 -14.26
CA GLY A 216 27.65 5.21 -13.31
C GLY A 216 26.75 4.26 -12.52
N ARG A 217 25.45 4.17 -12.83
CA ARG A 217 24.51 3.28 -12.15
C ARG A 217 24.47 1.92 -12.82
N CYS A 218 24.43 0.84 -12.05
CA CYS A 218 24.26 -0.50 -12.61
C CYS A 218 22.77 -0.90 -12.58
N PRO A 219 22.11 -1.12 -13.74
CA PRO A 219 20.69 -1.50 -13.78
C PRO A 219 20.37 -2.76 -12.97
N ALA A 220 21.26 -3.76 -12.98
CA ALA A 220 21.09 -4.99 -12.20
C ALA A 220 21.14 -4.74 -10.68
N CYS A 221 22.04 -3.88 -10.21
CA CYS A 221 22.13 -3.54 -8.79
C CYS A 221 20.96 -2.65 -8.35
N VAL A 222 20.51 -1.73 -9.21
CA VAL A 222 19.32 -0.90 -8.96
C VAL A 222 18.07 -1.78 -8.84
N GLU A 223 17.90 -2.74 -9.75
CA GLU A 223 16.77 -3.68 -9.71
C GLU A 223 16.82 -4.59 -8.47
N LEU A 224 18.00 -5.06 -8.09
CA LEU A 224 18.18 -5.83 -6.85
C LEU A 224 17.78 -5.01 -5.62
N GLU A 225 18.22 -3.76 -5.55
CA GLU A 225 17.91 -2.87 -4.44
C GLU A 225 16.41 -2.53 -4.39
N ARG A 226 15.79 -2.29 -5.55
CA ARG A 226 14.34 -2.12 -5.66
C ARG A 226 13.59 -3.34 -5.10
N ARG A 227 13.99 -4.56 -5.49
CA ARG A 227 13.39 -5.79 -4.95
C ARG A 227 13.57 -5.92 -3.45
N ARG A 228 14.74 -5.57 -2.91
CA ARG A 228 14.97 -5.56 -1.46
C ARG A 228 14.04 -4.60 -0.74
N GLN A 229 13.87 -3.39 -1.28
CA GLN A 229 12.95 -2.39 -0.73
C GLN A 229 11.50 -2.88 -0.77
N GLU A 230 11.08 -3.53 -1.85
CA GLU A 230 9.74 -4.14 -1.97
C GLU A 230 9.51 -5.24 -0.92
N VAL A 231 10.47 -6.16 -0.76
CA VAL A 231 10.38 -7.21 0.26
C VAL A 231 10.39 -6.62 1.67
N HIS A 232 11.23 -5.61 1.93
CA HIS A 232 11.27 -4.92 3.21
C HIS A 232 9.94 -4.21 3.53
N ALA A 233 9.35 -3.50 2.57
CA ALA A 233 8.02 -2.90 2.74
C ALA A 233 6.93 -3.97 2.95
N GLY A 234 7.06 -5.13 2.29
CA GLY A 234 6.23 -6.31 2.55
C GLY A 234 6.34 -6.80 3.99
N LEU A 235 7.57 -6.96 4.50
CA LEU A 235 7.83 -7.39 5.88
C LEU A 235 7.21 -6.46 6.92
N GLU A 236 7.38 -5.15 6.76
CA GLU A 236 6.81 -4.17 7.69
C GLU A 236 5.27 -4.22 7.70
N ARG A 237 4.62 -4.43 6.55
CA ARG A 237 3.17 -4.63 6.48
C ARG A 237 2.73 -5.92 7.19
N LEU A 238 3.43 -7.04 6.99
CA LEU A 238 3.11 -8.31 7.65
C LEU A 238 3.26 -8.22 9.17
N ARG A 239 4.32 -7.55 9.65
CA ARG A 239 4.55 -7.31 11.08
C ARG A 239 3.45 -6.44 11.68
N ALA A 240 3.07 -5.36 11.00
CA ALA A 240 1.96 -4.51 11.42
C ALA A 240 0.64 -5.30 11.50
N GLU A 241 0.32 -6.09 10.47
CA GLU A 241 -0.90 -6.91 10.47
C GLU A 241 -0.90 -7.93 11.62
N ARG A 242 0.23 -8.58 11.90
CA ARG A 242 0.36 -9.52 13.03
C ARG A 242 0.14 -8.82 14.36
N ASP A 243 0.72 -7.64 14.52
CA ASP A 243 0.59 -6.87 15.76
C ASP A 243 -0.84 -6.35 15.93
N ASP A 244 -1.54 -6.00 14.84
CA ASP A 244 -2.97 -5.70 14.84
C ASP A 244 -3.81 -6.91 15.28
N GLN A 245 -3.50 -8.12 14.79
CA GLN A 245 -4.18 -9.35 15.23
C GLN A 245 -3.98 -9.60 16.73
N ARG A 246 -2.76 -9.39 17.23
CA ARG A 246 -2.44 -9.51 18.67
C ARG A 246 -3.21 -8.49 19.49
N GLN A 247 -3.28 -7.24 19.02
CA GLN A 247 -4.03 -6.18 19.70
C GLN A 247 -5.54 -6.43 19.68
N ASP A 248 -6.10 -6.89 18.56
CA ASP A 248 -7.53 -7.21 18.47
C ASP A 248 -7.89 -8.35 19.42
N MET A 249 -7.12 -9.45 19.40
CA MET A 249 -7.28 -10.55 20.35
C MET A 249 -7.20 -10.07 21.81
N ALA A 250 -6.24 -9.21 22.14
CA ALA A 250 -6.11 -8.62 23.48
C ALA A 250 -7.33 -7.77 23.86
N ARG A 251 -7.88 -6.95 22.94
CA ARG A 251 -9.09 -6.16 23.19
C ARG A 251 -10.29 -7.03 23.54
N TYR A 252 -10.47 -8.17 22.86
CA TYR A 252 -11.54 -9.11 23.19
C TYR A 252 -11.32 -9.72 24.59
N ARG A 253 -10.08 -10.10 24.91
CA ARG A 253 -9.73 -10.62 26.24
C ARG A 253 -10.01 -9.62 27.36
N ASP A 254 -9.58 -8.37 27.18
CA ASP A 254 -9.72 -7.29 28.17
C ASP A 254 -11.19 -6.92 28.40
N ARG A 255 -12.05 -7.05 27.38
CA ARG A 255 -13.48 -6.73 27.47
C ARG A 255 -14.32 -7.82 28.13
N LEU A 256 -13.83 -9.05 28.24
CA LEU A 256 -14.56 -10.19 28.82
C LEU A 256 -15.25 -9.88 30.17
N PRO A 257 -14.56 -9.35 31.19
CA PRO A 257 -15.21 -9.04 32.48
C PRO A 257 -16.30 -7.98 32.36
N ILE A 258 -16.13 -7.00 31.46
CA ILE A 258 -17.11 -5.93 31.23
C ILE A 258 -18.36 -6.51 30.58
N ILE A 259 -18.21 -7.37 29.58
CA ILE A 259 -19.31 -8.03 28.87
C ILE A 259 -20.11 -8.89 29.84
N ARG A 260 -19.45 -9.72 30.67
CA ARG A 260 -20.10 -10.56 31.69
C ARG A 260 -20.96 -9.74 32.65
N ARG A 261 -20.43 -8.61 33.15
CA ARG A 261 -21.18 -7.70 34.02
C ARG A 261 -22.40 -7.10 33.30
N GLN A 262 -22.21 -6.57 32.09
CA GLN A 262 -23.30 -5.96 31.31
C GLN A 262 -24.40 -6.95 30.94
N LEU A 263 -24.03 -8.21 30.67
CA LEU A 263 -24.99 -9.28 30.40
C LEU A 263 -25.85 -9.54 31.64
N ALA A 264 -25.23 -9.73 32.82
CA ALA A 264 -25.95 -9.95 34.07
C ALA A 264 -26.89 -8.77 34.44
N GLU A 265 -26.45 -7.53 34.24
CA GLU A 265 -27.30 -6.34 34.43
C GLU A 265 -28.50 -6.33 33.47
N THR A 266 -28.25 -6.64 32.19
CA THR A 266 -29.31 -6.69 31.15
C THR A 266 -30.33 -7.79 31.45
N GLU A 267 -29.86 -8.97 31.88
CA GLU A 267 -30.73 -10.09 32.28
C GLU A 267 -31.59 -9.75 33.50
N ALA A 268 -31.02 -9.07 34.50
CA ALA A 268 -31.77 -8.59 35.65
C ALA A 268 -32.87 -7.59 35.24
N ASP A 269 -32.60 -6.68 34.31
CA ASP A 269 -33.58 -5.72 33.83
C ASP A 269 -34.69 -6.35 32.97
N ILE A 270 -34.34 -7.35 32.16
CA ILE A 270 -35.33 -8.19 31.45
C ILE A 270 -36.25 -8.89 32.45
N ALA A 271 -35.68 -9.53 33.47
CA ALA A 271 -36.44 -10.24 34.50
C ALA A 271 -37.39 -9.31 35.26
N LYS A 272 -36.98 -8.07 35.57
CA LYS A 272 -37.86 -7.06 36.19
C LYS A 272 -39.06 -6.71 35.30
N LEU A 273 -38.88 -6.55 33.99
CA LEU A 273 -39.98 -6.26 33.06
C LEU A 273 -40.92 -7.47 32.90
N GLN A 274 -40.37 -8.68 32.82
CA GLN A 274 -41.17 -9.91 32.75
C GLN A 274 -41.96 -10.15 34.03
N ALA A 275 -41.38 -9.90 35.22
CA ALA A 275 -42.09 -9.98 36.50
C ALA A 275 -43.26 -8.99 36.60
N LYS A 276 -43.22 -7.87 35.85
CA LYS A 276 -44.34 -6.91 35.71
C LYS A 276 -45.41 -7.37 34.69
N GLY A 277 -45.27 -8.57 34.13
CA GLY A 277 -46.17 -9.13 33.10
C GLY A 277 -45.96 -8.55 31.70
N VAL A 278 -44.80 -7.98 31.40
CA VAL A 278 -44.48 -7.48 30.05
C VAL A 278 -43.98 -8.65 29.20
N GLU A 279 -44.74 -9.01 28.17
CA GLU A 279 -44.39 -10.07 27.24
C GLU A 279 -43.69 -9.52 25.98
N PRO A 280 -42.77 -10.28 25.36
CA PRO A 280 -42.20 -9.92 24.07
C PRO A 280 -43.28 -9.99 22.97
N ASP A 281 -43.34 -8.99 22.09
CA ASP A 281 -44.24 -9.05 20.93
C ASP A 281 -43.84 -10.22 20.02
N THR A 282 -44.77 -11.16 19.79
CA THR A 282 -44.57 -12.35 18.93
C THR A 282 -44.96 -12.09 17.46
N ARG A 283 -44.65 -10.91 16.90
CA ARG A 283 -44.94 -10.58 15.50
C ARG A 283 -43.70 -10.54 14.64
#